data_AF-S6W979-F1
#
_entry.id   AF-S6W979-F1
#
_cell.length_a   1.000
_cell.length_b   1.000
_cell.length_c   1.000
_cell.angle_alpha   90.00
_cell.angle_beta   90.00
_cell.angle_gamma   90.00
#
_symmetry.space_group_name_H-M   'P 1'
#
loop_
_entity.id
_entity.type
_entity.pdbx_description
1 polymer ?
#
loop_
_entity_poly.entity_id
_entity_poly.type
_entity_poly.pdbx_seq_one_letter_code
_entity_poly.pdbx_strand_id
1 'polypeptide(L)'
;MNNKRSIAIALAVVVIIGLGSLTVNQQMLPFAAETDASGKKPADKDHGHESEDAHGDEDHASDPKKPSSAAAEQPHEEEEEGHIELTAEQIKTAGIELATAEPRQMSTIVTFPGEIRFDEDRTAHVVPRVSGVVESVKVDLGQAVKKGQVLAVIASQQISDQRSELNAAQRRQELARLTLQREKKLWEDKISAEQDYLQARQDFQEADINLANARQKISAIGASLSPSAGNRYELIAPFDSMVVEKHLGIGEMVNEASNAFTLSDLSRVWATFGVAPRDLDKVVVGRPVIVSAPDLNAQVEGKIGYVGSLLGEQ
;
A
#
# COMPACT_ATOMS: atom_id res chain seq x y z
N MET A 1 -20.07 -39.09 -33.55
CA MET A 1 -18.63 -39.27 -33.84
C MET A 1 -18.02 -37.92 -34.17
N ASN A 2 -17.24 -37.42 -33.20
CA ASN A 2 -16.13 -36.47 -33.25
C ASN A 2 -16.17 -35.25 -34.18
N ASN A 3 -16.44 -34.11 -33.54
CA ASN A 3 -15.99 -32.77 -33.90
C ASN A 3 -14.45 -32.66 -33.86
N LYS A 4 -13.85 -32.04 -34.88
CA LYS A 4 -12.62 -31.23 -34.75
C LYS A 4 -12.67 -30.06 -35.74
N ARG A 5 -12.90 -28.86 -35.22
CA ARG A 5 -12.55 -27.59 -35.89
C ARG A 5 -11.75 -26.77 -34.89
N SER A 6 -10.44 -26.69 -35.15
CA SER A 6 -9.47 -25.88 -34.42
C SER A 6 -9.53 -24.45 -34.93
N ILE A 7 -9.88 -23.51 -34.06
CA ILE A 7 -9.83 -22.06 -34.31
C ILE A 7 -8.46 -21.56 -33.81
N ALA A 8 -7.66 -21.01 -34.71
CA ALA A 8 -6.42 -20.33 -34.43
C ALA A 8 -6.70 -18.90 -33.97
N ILE A 9 -6.13 -18.48 -32.85
CA ILE A 9 -6.19 -17.11 -32.34
C ILE A 9 -4.84 -16.44 -32.66
N ALA A 10 -4.89 -15.43 -33.52
CA ALA A 10 -3.76 -14.55 -33.82
C ALA A 10 -3.71 -13.43 -32.76
N LEU A 11 -2.59 -13.35 -32.05
CA LEU A 11 -2.25 -12.28 -31.11
C LEU A 11 -1.54 -11.16 -31.87
N ALA A 12 -2.16 -9.98 -31.92
CA ALA A 12 -1.54 -8.75 -32.39
C ALA A 12 -1.01 -7.96 -31.18
N VAL A 13 0.32 -7.80 -31.12
CA VAL A 13 1.02 -6.94 -30.16
C VAL A 13 1.38 -5.65 -30.90
N VAL A 14 0.84 -4.52 -30.43
CA VAL A 14 1.24 -3.18 -30.87
C VAL A 14 2.17 -2.61 -29.81
N VAL A 15 3.43 -2.41 -30.19
CA VAL A 15 4.46 -1.69 -29.45
C VAL A 15 4.41 -0.22 -29.89
N ILE A 16 4.17 0.70 -28.95
CA ILE A 16 4.40 2.14 -29.17
C ILE A 16 5.59 2.55 -28.30
N ILE A 17 6.69 2.84 -28.99
CA ILE A 17 7.87 3.52 -28.46
C ILE A 17 7.60 5.02 -28.54
N GLY A 18 7.55 5.69 -27.39
CA GLY A 18 7.49 7.15 -27.29
C GLY A 18 8.79 7.69 -26.70
N LEU A 19 9.57 8.34 -27.55
CA LEU A 19 10.84 9.03 -27.29
C LEU A 19 10.59 10.53 -27.04
N GLY A 20 11.30 11.13 -26.08
CA GLY A 20 11.57 12.58 -25.98
C GLY A 20 10.46 13.42 -25.34
N SER A 21 10.71 14.53 -24.64
CA SER A 21 11.94 15.28 -24.38
C SER A 21 11.72 16.13 -23.12
N LEU A 22 12.80 16.31 -22.37
CA LEU A 22 13.01 17.30 -21.33
C LEU A 22 12.75 18.73 -21.87
N THR A 23 12.01 19.55 -21.13
CA THR A 23 12.21 21.02 -21.11
C THR A 23 11.93 21.54 -19.70
N VAL A 24 13.01 21.90 -19.00
CA VAL A 24 12.99 22.72 -17.78
C VAL A 24 12.76 24.16 -18.21
N ASN A 25 11.72 24.82 -17.69
CA ASN A 25 11.51 26.25 -17.86
C ASN A 25 11.57 26.93 -16.48
N GLN A 26 12.70 27.59 -16.21
CA GLN A 26 12.87 28.56 -15.13
C GLN A 26 12.18 29.86 -15.52
N GLN A 27 11.28 30.40 -14.68
CA GLN A 27 11.27 31.83 -14.36
C GLN A 27 10.22 32.24 -13.31
N MET A 28 10.70 33.11 -12.42
CA MET A 28 10.03 34.18 -11.65
C MET A 28 9.29 33.87 -10.33
N LEU A 29 9.99 34.24 -9.24
CA LEU A 29 9.47 35.03 -8.12
C LEU A 29 9.08 36.44 -8.64
N PRO A 30 8.11 37.19 -8.06
CA PRO A 30 8.14 37.61 -6.65
C PRO A 30 6.76 37.77 -5.96
N PHE A 31 6.74 37.90 -4.62
CA PHE A 31 6.13 39.04 -3.91
C PHE A 31 6.33 38.90 -2.40
N ALA A 32 6.59 40.04 -1.76
CA ALA A 32 6.78 40.23 -0.33
C ALA A 32 5.59 41.00 0.29
N ALA A 33 5.59 41.06 1.63
CA ALA A 33 4.79 41.91 2.55
C ALA A 33 3.39 41.38 2.93
N GLU A 34 2.88 41.50 4.17
CA GLU A 34 3.31 42.18 5.40
C GLU A 34 2.54 41.62 6.64
N THR A 35 3.25 41.54 7.77
CA THR A 35 2.95 41.82 9.20
C THR A 35 1.52 41.81 9.79
N ASP A 36 1.38 41.17 10.96
CA ASP A 36 0.97 41.73 12.29
C ASP A 36 0.89 40.57 13.31
N ALA A 37 1.12 40.64 14.63
CA ALA A 37 1.77 41.58 15.56
C ALA A 37 1.82 40.89 16.96
N SER A 38 2.81 41.29 17.78
CA SER A 38 2.83 41.24 19.27
C SER A 38 3.03 39.88 19.98
N GLY A 39 3.97 39.66 20.91
CA GLY A 39 4.95 40.51 21.58
C GLY A 39 5.16 40.07 23.05
N LYS A 40 6.37 39.61 23.44
CA LYS A 40 7.07 39.94 24.71
C LYS A 40 8.44 39.21 24.82
N LYS A 41 9.50 39.99 25.08
CA LYS A 41 10.86 39.62 25.55
C LYS A 41 10.88 39.60 27.11
N PRO A 42 11.97 39.22 27.84
CA PRO A 42 13.40 39.24 27.45
C PRO A 42 14.36 38.12 27.97
N ALA A 43 15.60 38.15 27.44
CA ALA A 43 16.93 37.77 27.98
C ALA A 43 17.16 36.31 28.46
N ASP A 44 18.31 35.64 28.30
CA ASP A 44 19.72 36.04 28.28
C ASP A 44 20.59 34.88 27.72
N LYS A 45 21.80 35.23 27.25
CA LYS A 45 23.04 34.45 27.09
C LYS A 45 23.20 33.25 26.14
N ASP A 46 24.19 33.49 25.29
CA ASP A 46 24.90 32.68 24.31
C ASP A 46 25.94 31.77 24.99
N HIS A 47 26.11 30.54 24.50
CA HIS A 47 27.18 29.61 24.88
C HIS A 47 27.76 28.97 23.62
N GLY A 48 28.87 29.53 23.13
CA GLY A 48 29.86 28.83 22.33
C GLY A 48 31.05 28.47 23.21
N HIS A 49 31.53 27.23 23.12
CA HIS A 49 32.82 26.83 23.67
C HIS A 49 33.56 26.01 22.62
N GLU A 50 34.54 26.65 21.99
CA GLU A 50 35.71 26.00 21.39
C GLU A 50 36.68 25.63 22.53
N SER A 51 37.41 24.54 22.35
CA SER A 51 38.43 24.04 23.27
C SER A 51 39.80 24.09 22.58
N GLU A 52 40.67 24.97 23.06
CA GLU A 52 42.12 24.91 22.90
C GLU A 52 42.73 24.59 24.26
N ASP A 53 43.47 23.49 24.37
CA ASP A 53 44.28 23.18 25.55
C ASP A 53 45.76 23.15 25.17
N ALA A 54 46.51 23.98 25.89
CA ALA A 54 47.96 24.12 25.87
C ALA A 54 48.55 23.54 27.16
N HIS A 55 49.64 22.78 27.02
CA HIS A 55 50.63 22.53 28.08
C HIS A 55 51.99 22.43 27.36
N GLY A 56 53.07 23.09 27.75
CA GLY A 56 53.46 23.63 29.05
C GLY A 56 54.88 23.11 29.34
N ASP A 57 55.87 23.96 29.09
CA ASP A 57 57.31 23.73 29.22
C ASP A 57 57.76 23.34 30.65
N GLU A 58 58.75 22.44 30.75
CA GLU A 58 59.72 22.45 31.85
C GLU A 58 61.13 22.12 31.32
N ASP A 59 62.00 23.13 31.36
CA ASP A 59 63.44 23.05 31.18
C ASP A 59 64.13 22.71 32.51
N HIS A 60 65.07 21.74 32.50
CA HIS A 60 66.10 21.62 33.54
C HIS A 60 67.50 21.38 32.95
N ALA A 61 68.44 22.14 33.52
CA ALA A 61 69.80 22.41 33.08
C ALA A 61 70.85 21.26 33.20
N SER A 62 71.72 21.20 32.20
CA SER A 62 73.21 21.05 32.19
C SER A 62 73.97 19.96 32.99
N ASP A 63 74.53 18.98 32.23
CA ASP A 63 75.93 18.45 32.13
C ASP A 63 76.76 17.97 33.36
N PRO A 64 77.86 17.15 33.22
CA PRO A 64 78.35 16.35 32.08
C PRO A 64 78.91 14.93 32.45
N LYS A 65 79.14 14.05 31.45
CA LYS A 65 80.29 13.08 31.42
C LYS A 65 80.43 12.34 30.07
N LYS A 66 81.53 12.59 29.35
CA LYS A 66 82.15 11.74 28.29
C LYS A 66 82.83 10.50 28.91
N PRO A 67 83.23 9.42 28.18
CA PRO A 67 83.77 9.38 26.80
C PRO A 67 83.16 8.29 25.87
N SER A 68 82.98 8.57 24.58
CA SER A 68 83.86 8.18 23.45
C SER A 68 84.15 6.68 23.27
N SER A 69 83.55 6.08 22.25
CA SER A 69 84.16 5.03 21.40
C SER A 69 83.47 5.04 20.05
N ALA A 70 84.24 5.33 18.99
CA ALA A 70 83.82 5.30 17.60
C ALA A 70 83.99 3.88 17.03
N ALA A 71 83.02 3.42 16.22
CA ALA A 71 83.24 2.39 15.21
C ALA A 71 82.14 2.43 14.13
N ALA A 72 82.56 2.85 12.93
CA ALA A 72 82.16 2.45 11.58
C ALA A 72 80.68 2.24 11.20
N GLU A 73 80.25 3.00 10.18
CA GLU A 73 79.08 2.77 9.33
C GLU A 73 79.09 1.38 8.65
N GLN A 74 77.92 0.74 8.62
CA GLN A 74 77.50 -0.20 7.56
C GLN A 74 76.03 0.12 7.20
N PRO A 75 75.63 -0.01 5.91
CA PRO A 75 74.29 0.33 5.47
C PRO A 75 73.34 -0.82 5.84
N HIS A 76 72.36 -0.55 6.70
CA HIS A 76 71.28 -1.50 6.97
C HIS A 76 70.26 -1.43 5.83
N GLU A 77 70.16 -2.55 5.12
CA GLU A 77 69.02 -2.88 4.26
C GLU A 77 67.74 -2.81 5.10
N GLU A 78 66.69 -2.23 4.52
CA GLU A 78 65.37 -2.16 5.13
C GLU A 78 64.82 -3.58 5.30
N GLU A 79 64.86 -4.10 6.52
CA GLU A 79 64.16 -5.34 6.88
C GLU A 79 62.65 -5.06 6.79
N GLU A 80 62.02 -5.59 5.74
CA GLU A 80 60.56 -5.68 5.69
C GLU A 80 60.08 -6.60 6.83
N GLU A 81 59.62 -6.00 7.92
CA GLU A 81 59.07 -6.71 9.07
C GLU A 81 57.93 -7.66 8.61
N GLY A 82 58.09 -8.97 8.90
CA GLY A 82 57.05 -9.98 8.64
C GLY A 82 57.47 -11.16 7.76
N HIS A 83 58.71 -11.21 7.25
CA HIS A 83 59.23 -12.34 6.49
C HIS A 83 59.98 -13.34 7.39
N ILE A 84 59.72 -14.65 7.23
CA ILE A 84 60.48 -15.73 7.88
C ILE A 84 61.05 -16.62 6.79
N GLU A 85 62.37 -16.61 6.64
CA GLU A 85 63.07 -17.50 5.72
C GLU A 85 63.31 -18.86 6.37
N LEU A 86 62.79 -19.93 5.76
CA LEU A 86 63.00 -21.30 6.20
C LEU A 86 63.65 -22.10 5.08
N THR A 87 64.68 -22.87 5.44
CA THR A 87 65.32 -23.82 4.52
C THR A 87 64.43 -25.03 4.25
N ALA A 88 64.61 -25.68 3.10
CA ALA A 88 63.82 -26.86 2.72
C ALA A 88 63.91 -28.01 3.75
N GLU A 89 65.04 -28.14 4.47
CA GLU A 89 65.21 -29.12 5.55
C GLU A 89 64.38 -28.74 6.80
N GLN A 90 64.27 -27.45 7.12
CA GLN A 90 63.43 -26.95 8.20
C GLN A 90 61.94 -27.12 7.90
N ILE A 91 61.50 -26.84 6.67
CA ILE A 91 60.10 -27.05 6.22
C ILE A 91 59.71 -28.54 6.36
N LYS A 92 60.61 -29.44 5.96
CA LYS A 92 60.39 -30.90 6.04
C LYS A 92 60.42 -31.44 7.47
N THR A 93 61.33 -30.93 8.32
CA THR A 93 61.46 -31.36 9.73
C THR A 93 60.30 -30.84 10.58
N ALA A 94 59.80 -29.66 10.27
CA ALA A 94 58.63 -29.06 10.91
C ALA A 94 57.29 -29.62 10.41
N GLY A 95 57.30 -30.50 9.40
CA GLY A 95 56.07 -31.11 8.85
C GLY A 95 55.16 -30.11 8.13
N ILE A 96 55.72 -29.05 7.56
CA ILE A 96 54.95 -27.99 6.90
C ILE A 96 54.52 -28.49 5.52
N GLU A 97 53.21 -28.66 5.34
CA GLU A 97 52.59 -28.98 4.05
C GLU A 97 52.21 -27.69 3.33
N LEU A 98 52.66 -27.55 2.09
CA LEU A 98 52.31 -26.43 1.22
C LEU A 98 51.14 -26.84 0.34
N ALA A 99 50.05 -26.08 0.40
CA ALA A 99 48.93 -26.18 -0.53
C ALA A 99 48.79 -24.87 -1.31
N THR A 100 48.64 -24.97 -2.63
CA THR A 100 48.40 -23.81 -3.48
C THR A 100 46.94 -23.36 -3.32
N ALA A 101 46.72 -22.10 -2.96
CA ALA A 101 45.38 -21.53 -2.87
C ALA A 101 44.77 -21.44 -4.28
N GLU A 102 43.63 -22.09 -4.50
CA GLU A 102 42.87 -22.00 -5.74
C GLU A 102 41.64 -21.10 -5.58
N PRO A 103 41.29 -20.31 -6.60
CA PRO A 103 40.02 -19.59 -6.61
C PRO A 103 38.84 -20.57 -6.48
N ARG A 104 37.99 -20.36 -5.47
CA ARG A 104 36.75 -21.10 -5.29
C ARG A 104 35.58 -20.13 -5.23
N GLN A 105 34.51 -20.45 -5.95
CA GLN A 105 33.24 -19.73 -5.76
C GLN A 105 32.70 -20.02 -4.37
N MET A 106 32.64 -18.97 -3.55
CA MET A 106 32.01 -19.01 -2.22
C MET A 106 30.70 -18.24 -2.29
N SER A 107 29.61 -18.88 -1.87
CA SER A 107 28.33 -18.22 -1.69
C SER A 107 28.24 -17.69 -0.26
N THR A 108 28.31 -16.38 -0.09
CA THR A 108 28.01 -15.74 1.20
C THR A 108 26.50 -15.61 1.35
N ILE A 109 25.94 -16.25 2.38
CA ILE A 109 24.54 -16.07 2.77
C ILE A 109 24.50 -14.89 3.74
N VAL A 110 23.66 -13.90 3.45
CA VAL A 110 23.39 -12.78 4.35
C VAL A 110 21.95 -12.90 4.81
N THR A 111 21.72 -12.79 6.12
CA THR A 111 20.39 -12.89 6.72
C THR A 111 19.94 -11.51 7.16
N PHE A 112 18.72 -11.15 6.80
CA PHE A 112 18.10 -9.88 7.21
C PHE A 112 16.87 -10.17 8.06
N PRO A 113 16.62 -9.39 9.12
CA PRO A 113 15.34 -9.42 9.81
C PRO A 113 14.25 -8.88 8.88
N GLY A 114 13.06 -9.45 8.98
CA GLY A 114 11.92 -9.03 8.19
C GLY A 114 10.60 -9.39 8.85
N GLU A 115 9.54 -8.81 8.31
CA GLU A 115 8.17 -8.99 8.77
C GLU A 115 7.26 -9.35 7.59
N ILE A 116 6.17 -10.04 7.90
CA ILE A 116 5.13 -10.35 6.92
C ILE A 116 4.13 -9.20 6.93
N ARG A 117 3.99 -8.54 5.78
CA ARG A 117 3.01 -7.48 5.54
C ARG A 117 1.92 -7.95 4.60
N PHE A 118 0.74 -7.37 4.77
CA PHE A 118 -0.36 -7.57 3.84
C PHE A 118 -0.02 -7.02 2.46
N ASP A 119 -0.61 -7.64 1.44
CA ASP A 119 -0.61 -7.07 0.10
C ASP A 119 -1.62 -5.93 0.05
N GLU A 120 -1.14 -4.69 0.02
CA GLU A 120 -1.98 -3.49 0.03
C GLU A 120 -2.90 -3.44 -1.20
N ASP A 121 -2.46 -3.97 -2.34
CA ASP A 121 -3.27 -4.10 -3.57
C ASP A 121 -4.41 -5.14 -3.42
N ARG A 122 -4.30 -6.04 -2.45
CA ARG A 122 -5.31 -7.07 -2.15
C ARG A 122 -5.96 -6.86 -0.78
N THR A 123 -5.82 -5.66 -0.25
CA THR A 123 -6.44 -5.22 0.99
C THR A 123 -7.45 -4.12 0.67
N ALA A 124 -8.66 -4.24 1.22
CA ALA A 124 -9.71 -3.27 1.02
C ALA A 124 -10.28 -2.80 2.36
N HIS A 125 -10.37 -1.49 2.50
CA HIS A 125 -11.12 -0.84 3.56
C HIS A 125 -12.58 -0.74 3.13
N VAL A 126 -13.44 -1.46 3.85
CA VAL A 126 -14.88 -1.47 3.60
C VAL A 126 -15.50 -0.37 4.44
N VAL A 127 -16.17 0.57 3.76
CA VAL A 127 -16.92 1.67 4.37
C VAL A 127 -18.41 1.54 4.08
N PRO A 128 -19.30 2.00 4.98
CA PRO A 128 -20.73 2.14 4.67
C PRO A 128 -20.95 3.12 3.51
N ARG A 129 -22.00 2.89 2.71
CA ARG A 129 -22.42 3.83 1.64
C ARG A 129 -23.50 4.81 2.09
N VAL A 130 -24.04 4.59 3.28
CA VAL A 130 -25.08 5.40 3.92
C VAL A 130 -24.81 5.47 5.40
N SER A 131 -25.15 6.61 5.99
CA SER A 131 -25.19 6.76 7.45
C SER A 131 -26.33 5.99 8.10
N GLY A 132 -26.09 5.53 9.33
CA GLY A 132 -27.07 4.77 10.10
C GLY A 132 -26.51 4.19 11.40
N VAL A 133 -27.34 3.40 12.09
CA VAL A 133 -26.97 2.72 13.34
C VAL A 133 -26.72 1.25 13.05
N VAL A 134 -25.62 0.70 13.55
CA VAL A 134 -25.27 -0.71 13.39
C VAL A 134 -26.25 -1.57 14.19
N GLU A 135 -27.07 -2.36 13.50
CA GLU A 135 -28.06 -3.25 14.10
C GLU A 135 -27.42 -4.59 14.49
N SER A 136 -26.55 -5.12 13.63
CA SER A 136 -25.83 -6.37 13.91
C SER A 136 -24.52 -6.44 13.14
N VAL A 137 -23.55 -7.13 13.73
CA VAL A 137 -22.29 -7.50 13.07
C VAL A 137 -22.26 -9.02 12.97
N LYS A 138 -22.09 -9.55 11.75
CA LYS A 138 -22.20 -10.99 11.45
C LYS A 138 -20.85 -11.70 11.34
N VAL A 139 -19.75 -10.94 11.43
CA VAL A 139 -18.39 -11.45 11.27
C VAL A 139 -17.47 -11.00 12.38
N ASP A 140 -16.46 -11.81 12.66
CA ASP A 140 -15.46 -11.57 13.68
C ASP A 140 -14.05 -11.43 13.09
N LEU A 141 -13.16 -10.87 13.91
CA LEU A 141 -11.75 -10.68 13.57
C LEU A 141 -11.10 -12.04 13.30
N GLY A 142 -10.33 -12.16 12.22
CA GLY A 142 -9.72 -13.41 11.79
C GLY A 142 -10.68 -14.40 11.13
N GLN A 143 -11.92 -14.02 10.84
CA GLN A 143 -12.84 -14.90 10.10
C GLN A 143 -12.60 -14.80 8.59
N ALA A 144 -12.59 -15.94 7.90
CA ALA A 144 -12.63 -15.99 6.45
C ALA A 144 -14.05 -15.69 5.94
N VAL A 145 -14.17 -14.78 4.97
CA VAL A 145 -15.42 -14.35 4.36
C VAL A 145 -15.37 -14.52 2.85
N LYS A 146 -16.52 -14.83 2.25
CA LYS A 146 -16.65 -14.96 0.79
C LYS A 146 -17.21 -13.68 0.17
N LYS A 147 -16.91 -13.47 -1.11
CA LYS A 147 -17.51 -12.39 -1.90
C LYS A 147 -19.04 -12.42 -1.79
N GLY A 148 -19.63 -11.27 -1.47
CA GLY A 148 -21.07 -11.08 -1.29
C GLY A 148 -21.61 -11.53 0.07
N GLN A 149 -20.77 -12.06 0.97
CA GLN A 149 -21.19 -12.37 2.34
C GLN A 149 -21.50 -11.09 3.12
N VAL A 150 -22.59 -11.11 3.90
CA VAL A 150 -22.99 -9.99 4.76
C VAL A 150 -22.05 -9.90 5.96
N LEU A 151 -21.42 -8.75 6.13
CA LEU A 151 -20.49 -8.42 7.22
C LEU A 151 -21.24 -7.77 8.39
N ALA A 152 -22.10 -6.79 8.10
CA ALA A 152 -22.89 -6.06 9.09
C ALA A 152 -24.22 -5.60 8.49
N VAL A 153 -25.18 -5.32 9.36
CA VAL A 153 -26.48 -4.73 9.01
C VAL A 153 -26.60 -3.38 9.70
N ILE A 154 -26.86 -2.35 8.92
CA ILE A 154 -26.97 -0.96 9.38
C ILE A 154 -28.40 -0.49 9.13
N ALA A 155 -29.08 -0.01 10.17
CA ALA A 155 -30.38 0.63 10.07
C ALA A 155 -30.19 2.08 9.62
N SER A 156 -30.65 2.43 8.41
CA SER A 156 -30.45 3.74 7.80
C SER A 156 -31.78 4.41 7.46
N GLN A 157 -31.94 5.65 7.91
CA GLN A 157 -33.09 6.48 7.55
C GLN A 157 -33.07 6.82 6.06
N GLN A 158 -31.90 7.11 5.49
CA GLN A 158 -31.74 7.42 4.07
C GLN A 158 -32.23 6.27 3.17
N ILE A 159 -31.97 5.01 3.52
CA ILE A 159 -32.52 3.85 2.79
C ILE A 159 -34.04 3.81 2.86
N SER A 160 -34.62 4.16 4.01
CA SER A 160 -36.08 4.22 4.20
C SER A 160 -36.70 5.28 3.29
N ASP A 161 -36.08 6.45 3.20
CA ASP A 161 -36.55 7.56 2.38
C ASP A 161 -36.48 7.21 0.88
N GLN A 162 -35.34 6.68 0.43
CA GLN A 162 -35.16 6.26 -0.97
C GLN A 162 -36.14 5.14 -1.38
N ARG A 163 -36.42 4.19 -0.48
CA ARG A 163 -37.42 3.13 -0.72
C ARG A 163 -38.83 3.69 -0.77
N SER A 164 -39.17 4.63 0.10
CA SER A 164 -40.47 5.31 0.09
C SER A 164 -40.68 6.08 -1.22
N GLU A 165 -39.63 6.77 -1.70
CA GLU A 165 -39.63 7.45 -3.00
C GLU A 165 -39.82 6.46 -4.16
N LEU A 166 -39.10 5.33 -4.17
CA LEU A 166 -39.25 4.29 -5.18
C LEU A 166 -40.68 3.72 -5.21
N ASN A 167 -41.23 3.39 -4.03
CA ASN A 167 -42.59 2.86 -3.92
C ASN A 167 -43.61 3.89 -4.44
N ALA A 168 -43.48 5.16 -4.06
CA ALA A 168 -44.37 6.22 -4.54
C ALA A 168 -44.25 6.40 -6.06
N ALA A 169 -43.03 6.40 -6.61
CA ALA A 169 -42.80 6.49 -8.05
C ALA A 169 -43.42 5.31 -8.81
N GLN A 170 -43.32 4.09 -8.27
CA GLN A 170 -43.92 2.90 -8.85
C GLN A 170 -45.45 3.00 -8.89
N ARG A 171 -46.09 3.47 -7.81
CA ARG A 171 -47.56 3.67 -7.78
C ARG A 171 -48.02 4.77 -8.73
N ARG A 172 -47.29 5.88 -8.82
CA ARG A 172 -47.59 6.97 -9.78
C ARG A 172 -47.48 6.49 -11.22
N GLN A 173 -46.42 5.75 -11.54
CA GLN A 173 -46.19 5.20 -12.86
C GLN A 173 -47.25 4.16 -13.24
N GLU A 174 -47.69 3.33 -12.29
CA GLU A 174 -48.79 2.39 -12.47
C GLU A 174 -50.11 3.10 -12.78
N LEU A 175 -50.46 4.13 -12.01
CA LEU A 175 -51.65 4.95 -12.26
C LEU A 175 -51.59 5.63 -13.64
N ALA A 176 -50.48 6.28 -13.97
CA ALA A 176 -50.31 6.97 -15.24
C ALA A 176 -50.39 6.01 -16.44
N ARG A 177 -49.87 4.78 -16.29
CA ARG A 177 -50.00 3.72 -17.31
C ARG A 177 -51.46 3.37 -17.57
N LEU A 178 -52.25 3.18 -16.51
CA LEU A 178 -53.67 2.83 -16.64
C LEU A 178 -54.48 3.98 -17.24
N THR A 179 -54.17 5.22 -16.85
CA THR A 179 -54.79 6.42 -17.44
C THR A 179 -54.48 6.54 -18.92
N LEU A 180 -53.20 6.41 -19.32
CA LEU A 180 -52.80 6.40 -20.72
C LEU A 180 -53.52 5.32 -21.54
N GLN A 181 -53.64 4.10 -20.99
CA GLN A 181 -54.36 3.01 -21.65
C GLN A 181 -55.84 3.33 -21.83
N ARG A 182 -56.49 3.95 -20.84
CA ARG A 182 -57.88 4.37 -20.91
C ARG A 182 -58.08 5.49 -21.93
N GLU A 183 -57.29 6.56 -21.86
CA GLU A 183 -57.41 7.70 -22.77
C GLU A 183 -57.10 7.32 -24.22
N LYS A 184 -56.10 6.45 -24.44
CA LYS A 184 -55.81 5.91 -25.76
C LYS A 184 -57.04 5.20 -26.36
N LYS A 185 -57.72 4.36 -25.57
CA LYS A 185 -58.91 3.65 -26.02
C LYS A 185 -60.07 4.60 -26.32
N LEU A 186 -60.34 5.56 -25.43
CA LEU A 186 -61.41 6.54 -25.63
C LEU A 186 -61.16 7.42 -26.86
N TRP A 187 -59.90 7.76 -27.14
CA TRP A 187 -59.52 8.51 -28.33
C TRP A 187 -59.67 7.68 -29.61
N GLU A 188 -59.24 6.41 -29.59
CA GLU A 188 -59.43 5.46 -30.70
C GLU A 188 -60.93 5.23 -31.00
N ASP A 189 -61.76 5.18 -29.95
CA ASP A 189 -63.23 5.09 -30.03
C ASP A 189 -63.89 6.44 -30.37
N LYS A 190 -63.12 7.53 -30.55
CA LYS A 190 -63.56 8.90 -30.88
C LYS A 190 -64.48 9.55 -29.83
N ILE A 191 -64.31 9.18 -28.57
CA ILE A 191 -65.08 9.68 -27.42
C ILE A 191 -64.35 10.85 -26.74
N SER A 192 -63.02 10.78 -26.58
CA SER A 192 -62.20 11.82 -25.95
C SER A 192 -61.40 12.63 -26.97
N ALA A 193 -60.89 13.81 -26.55
CA ALA A 193 -60.07 14.66 -27.39
C ALA A 193 -58.63 14.11 -27.51
N GLU A 194 -57.98 14.32 -28.66
CA GLU A 194 -56.57 13.92 -28.84
C GLU A 194 -55.64 14.58 -27.81
N GLN A 195 -55.95 15.80 -27.38
CA GLN A 195 -55.23 16.50 -26.33
C GLN A 195 -55.20 15.71 -25.01
N ASP A 196 -56.29 15.04 -24.64
CA ASP A 196 -56.37 14.25 -23.40
C ASP A 196 -55.45 13.03 -23.47
N TYR A 197 -55.40 12.37 -24.63
CA TYR A 197 -54.46 11.27 -24.90
C TYR A 197 -53.00 11.75 -24.86
N LEU A 198 -52.68 12.89 -25.48
CA LEU A 198 -51.33 13.45 -25.48
C LEU A 198 -50.88 13.85 -24.06
N GLN A 199 -51.78 14.43 -23.25
CA GLN A 199 -51.50 14.74 -21.86
C GLN A 199 -51.24 13.47 -21.04
N ALA A 200 -52.11 12.46 -21.14
CA ALA A 200 -51.91 11.19 -20.45
C ALA A 200 -50.61 10.49 -20.87
N ARG A 201 -50.18 10.67 -22.12
CA ARG A 201 -48.90 10.14 -22.62
C ARG A 201 -47.72 10.86 -21.99
N GLN A 202 -47.79 12.19 -21.88
CA GLN A 202 -46.77 12.99 -21.19
C GLN A 202 -46.67 12.60 -19.71
N ASP A 203 -47.80 12.51 -19.01
CA ASP A 203 -47.85 12.15 -17.58
C ASP A 203 -47.23 10.76 -17.34
N PHE A 204 -47.51 9.80 -18.23
CA PHE A 204 -46.88 8.48 -18.18
C PHE A 204 -45.37 8.54 -18.39
N GLN A 205 -44.89 9.31 -19.37
CA GLN A 205 -43.45 9.47 -19.63
C GLN A 205 -42.73 10.10 -18.43
N GLU A 206 -43.32 11.13 -17.82
CA GLU A 206 -42.78 11.75 -16.61
C GLU A 206 -42.71 10.75 -15.45
N ALA A 207 -43.79 10.00 -15.20
CA ALA A 207 -43.82 9.01 -14.14
C ALA A 207 -42.83 7.85 -14.39
N ASP A 208 -42.59 7.47 -15.64
CA ASP A 208 -41.61 6.45 -16.03
C ASP A 208 -40.17 6.92 -15.78
N ILE A 209 -39.85 8.16 -16.16
CA ILE A 209 -38.55 8.78 -15.86
C ILE A 209 -38.30 8.85 -14.35
N ASN A 210 -39.31 9.28 -13.58
CA ASN A 210 -39.21 9.35 -12.12
C ASN A 210 -38.99 7.97 -11.48
N LEU A 211 -39.65 6.93 -11.98
CA LEU A 211 -39.41 5.55 -11.54
C LEU A 211 -37.99 5.07 -11.87
N ALA A 212 -37.50 5.36 -13.08
CA ALA A 212 -36.14 5.03 -13.48
C ALA A 212 -35.10 5.72 -12.58
N ASN A 213 -35.29 7.01 -12.31
CA ASN A 213 -34.42 7.79 -11.41
C ASN A 213 -34.40 7.21 -10.00
N ALA A 214 -35.56 6.88 -9.42
CA ALA A 214 -35.63 6.28 -8.09
C ALA A 214 -34.92 4.91 -8.02
N ARG A 215 -35.04 4.09 -9.06
CA ARG A 215 -34.31 2.80 -9.15
C ARG A 215 -32.80 2.98 -9.24
N GLN A 216 -32.35 3.98 -10.00
CA GLN A 216 -30.92 4.27 -10.14
C GLN A 216 -30.31 4.76 -8.82
N LYS A 217 -31.02 5.61 -8.07
CA LYS A 217 -30.58 6.09 -6.75
C LYS A 217 -30.32 4.94 -5.76
N ILE A 218 -31.24 3.97 -5.66
CA ILE A 218 -31.06 2.81 -4.77
C ILE A 218 -29.92 1.90 -5.25
N SER A 219 -29.80 1.70 -6.55
CA SER A 219 -28.74 0.85 -7.13
C SER A 219 -27.35 1.44 -6.92
N ALA A 220 -27.20 2.77 -6.97
CA ALA A 220 -25.93 3.46 -6.72
C ALA A 220 -25.41 3.25 -5.28
N ILE A 221 -26.33 3.11 -4.32
CA ILE A 221 -26.01 2.82 -2.92
C ILE A 221 -25.63 1.35 -2.74
N GLY A 222 -25.83 0.48 -3.73
CA GLY A 222 -25.59 -0.97 -3.61
C GLY A 222 -26.57 -1.66 -2.64
N ALA A 223 -27.63 -0.96 -2.24
CA ALA A 223 -28.68 -1.54 -1.43
C ALA A 223 -29.49 -2.54 -2.26
N SER A 224 -29.79 -3.71 -1.70
CA SER A 224 -30.62 -4.67 -2.40
C SER A 224 -32.02 -4.08 -2.64
N LEU A 225 -32.56 -4.31 -3.85
CA LEU A 225 -33.93 -3.91 -4.21
C LEU A 225 -34.99 -4.79 -3.53
N SER A 226 -34.60 -5.66 -2.58
CA SER A 226 -35.53 -6.57 -1.93
C SER A 226 -36.52 -5.80 -1.04
N PRO A 227 -37.84 -5.89 -1.31
CA PRO A 227 -38.87 -5.17 -0.57
C PRO A 227 -38.90 -5.49 0.94
N SER A 228 -38.39 -6.66 1.35
CA SER A 228 -38.51 -7.17 2.71
C SER A 228 -37.50 -6.58 3.71
N ALA A 229 -36.46 -5.87 3.25
CA ALA A 229 -35.38 -5.42 4.13
C ALA A 229 -35.67 -4.12 4.90
N GLY A 230 -36.84 -3.49 4.71
CA GLY A 230 -37.20 -2.25 5.44
C GLY A 230 -36.15 -1.14 5.30
N ASN A 231 -35.66 -0.64 6.43
CA ASN A 231 -34.60 0.38 6.56
C ASN A 231 -33.18 -0.21 6.64
N ARG A 232 -33.03 -1.52 6.44
CA ARG A 232 -31.75 -2.21 6.64
C ARG A 232 -30.88 -2.12 5.39
N TYR A 233 -29.65 -1.70 5.62
CA TYR A 233 -28.55 -1.73 4.66
C TYR A 233 -27.60 -2.86 5.05
N GLU A 234 -27.37 -3.79 4.13
CA GLU A 234 -26.42 -4.89 4.32
C GLU A 234 -25.06 -4.48 3.76
N LEU A 235 -24.05 -4.42 4.64
CA LEU A 235 -22.67 -4.22 4.23
C LEU A 235 -22.07 -5.56 3.84
N ILE A 236 -21.60 -5.69 2.60
CA ILE A 236 -21.16 -6.96 2.01
C ILE A 236 -19.66 -6.98 1.66
N ALA A 237 -19.06 -8.17 1.65
CA ALA A 237 -17.68 -8.37 1.24
C ALA A 237 -17.50 -8.21 -0.30
N PRO A 238 -16.52 -7.43 -0.78
CA PRO A 238 -16.28 -7.21 -2.22
C PRO A 238 -15.55 -8.38 -2.92
N PHE A 239 -14.77 -9.18 -2.20
CA PHE A 239 -14.04 -10.35 -2.69
C PHE A 239 -13.87 -11.40 -1.58
N ASP A 240 -13.28 -12.55 -1.90
CA ASP A 240 -12.96 -13.59 -0.92
C ASP A 240 -11.74 -13.15 -0.09
N SER A 241 -11.89 -13.03 1.22
CA SER A 241 -10.89 -12.38 2.08
C SER A 241 -10.97 -12.86 3.53
N MET A 242 -10.01 -12.45 4.35
CA MET A 242 -10.08 -12.58 5.81
C MET A 242 -10.31 -11.21 6.45
N VAL A 243 -11.08 -11.18 7.53
CA VAL A 243 -11.29 -9.96 8.31
C VAL A 243 -10.04 -9.69 9.14
N VAL A 244 -9.24 -8.69 8.75
CA VAL A 244 -7.98 -8.33 9.41
C VAL A 244 -8.22 -7.29 10.51
N GLU A 245 -9.19 -6.40 10.31
CA GLU A 245 -9.59 -5.41 11.31
C GLU A 245 -11.11 -5.24 11.34
N LYS A 246 -11.63 -4.91 12.51
CA LYS A 246 -13.05 -4.67 12.78
C LYS A 246 -13.18 -3.44 13.64
N HIS A 247 -13.84 -2.42 13.10
CA HIS A 247 -14.02 -1.12 13.74
C HIS A 247 -15.49 -0.81 14.05
N LEU A 248 -16.41 -1.76 13.86
CA LEU A 248 -17.85 -1.60 14.17
C LEU A 248 -18.27 -2.31 15.44
N GLY A 249 -18.98 -1.57 16.30
CA GLY A 249 -19.79 -2.09 17.40
C GLY A 249 -21.29 -2.09 17.11
N ILE A 250 -22.04 -2.98 17.76
CA ILE A 250 -23.51 -2.96 17.73
C ILE A 250 -24.01 -1.71 18.47
N GLY A 251 -24.98 -0.99 17.89
CA GLY A 251 -25.53 0.25 18.42
C GLY A 251 -24.71 1.50 18.09
N GLU A 252 -23.55 1.35 17.46
CA GLU A 252 -22.72 2.46 17.02
C GLU A 252 -23.36 3.19 15.84
N MET A 253 -23.21 4.52 15.81
CA MET A 253 -23.59 5.33 14.67
C MET A 253 -22.41 5.45 13.71
N VAL A 254 -22.64 5.09 12.45
CA VAL A 254 -21.62 5.10 11.39
C VAL A 254 -22.06 5.97 10.22
N ASN A 255 -21.08 6.47 9.46
CA ASN A 255 -21.29 7.27 8.26
C ASN A 255 -20.42 6.79 7.09
N GLU A 256 -20.45 7.49 5.96
CA GLU A 256 -19.72 7.12 4.74
C GLU A 256 -18.18 7.23 4.86
N ALA A 257 -17.69 7.95 5.87
CA ALA A 257 -16.26 8.09 6.16
C ALA A 257 -15.78 7.11 7.26
N SER A 258 -16.68 6.37 7.90
CA SER A 258 -16.33 5.39 8.92
C SER A 258 -15.70 4.16 8.28
N ASN A 259 -14.44 3.87 8.60
CA ASN A 259 -13.82 2.59 8.26
C ASN A 259 -14.50 1.48 9.05
N ALA A 260 -15.15 0.54 8.36
CA ALA A 260 -15.91 -0.49 9.03
C ALA A 260 -15.12 -1.78 9.26
N PHE A 261 -14.55 -2.30 8.19
CA PHE A 261 -13.74 -3.50 8.19
C PHE A 261 -12.51 -3.30 7.30
N THR A 262 -11.39 -3.89 7.67
CA THR A 262 -10.26 -4.08 6.77
C THR A 262 -10.23 -5.55 6.37
N LEU A 263 -10.39 -5.80 5.08
CA LEU A 263 -10.42 -7.13 4.50
C LEU A 263 -9.15 -7.34 3.67
N SER A 264 -8.45 -8.45 3.87
CA SER A 264 -7.25 -8.78 3.09
C SER A 264 -7.29 -10.20 2.57
N ASP A 265 -6.85 -10.41 1.34
CA ASP A 265 -6.64 -11.74 0.78
C ASP A 265 -5.25 -12.26 1.16
N LEU A 266 -5.21 -13.10 2.20
CA LEU A 266 -3.97 -13.66 2.74
C LEU A 266 -3.37 -14.81 1.91
N SER A 267 -3.92 -15.11 0.71
CA SER A 267 -3.33 -16.10 -0.20
C SER A 267 -1.97 -15.66 -0.77
N ARG A 268 -1.69 -14.34 -0.75
CA ARG A 268 -0.37 -13.77 -1.03
C ARG A 268 -0.10 -12.68 0.00
N VAL A 269 1.13 -12.67 0.49
CA VAL A 269 1.63 -11.69 1.45
C VAL A 269 3.01 -11.24 1.00
N TRP A 270 3.42 -10.05 1.43
CA TRP A 270 4.78 -9.57 1.23
C TRP A 270 5.63 -9.94 2.44
N ALA A 271 6.84 -10.41 2.18
CA ALA A 271 7.88 -10.51 3.20
C ALA A 271 8.82 -9.31 3.01
N THR A 272 8.76 -8.35 3.92
CA THR A 272 9.56 -7.13 3.86
C THR A 272 10.77 -7.30 4.76
N PHE A 273 11.96 -7.00 4.25
CA PHE A 273 13.21 -7.15 4.98
C PHE A 273 13.91 -5.81 5.12
N GLY A 274 14.40 -5.51 6.32
CA GLY A 274 15.25 -4.36 6.57
C GLY A 274 16.67 -4.65 6.09
N VAL A 275 17.12 -3.94 5.06
CA VAL A 275 18.47 -4.09 4.50
C VAL A 275 19.32 -2.89 4.90
N ALA A 276 20.49 -3.15 5.50
CA ALA A 276 21.42 -2.09 5.85
C ALA A 276 22.04 -1.48 4.58
N PRO A 277 22.38 -0.16 4.59
CA PRO A 277 22.98 0.50 3.42
C PRO A 277 24.24 -0.19 2.88
N ARG A 278 25.00 -0.83 3.78
CA ARG A 278 26.25 -1.55 3.47
C ARG A 278 26.05 -2.84 2.69
N ASP A 279 24.83 -3.38 2.68
CA ASP A 279 24.49 -4.66 2.05
C ASP A 279 23.53 -4.50 0.86
N LEU A 280 23.18 -3.25 0.50
CA LEU A 280 22.22 -2.96 -0.57
C LEU A 280 22.74 -3.42 -1.95
N ASP A 281 24.05 -3.37 -2.16
CA ASP A 281 24.75 -3.86 -3.35
C ASP A 281 24.57 -5.38 -3.57
N LYS A 282 24.30 -6.13 -2.49
CA LYS A 282 24.07 -7.58 -2.53
C LYS A 282 22.61 -7.91 -2.85
N VAL A 283 21.68 -6.96 -2.73
CA VAL A 283 20.24 -7.19 -2.87
C VAL A 283 19.76 -6.74 -4.24
N VAL A 284 19.41 -7.72 -5.11
CA VAL A 284 19.01 -7.46 -6.49
C VAL A 284 17.66 -8.12 -6.78
N VAL A 285 16.77 -7.37 -7.43
CA VAL A 285 15.45 -7.87 -7.87
C VAL A 285 15.60 -9.16 -8.70
N GLY A 286 14.73 -10.13 -8.42
CA GLY A 286 14.70 -11.42 -9.09
C GLY A 286 15.61 -12.50 -8.49
N ARG A 287 16.53 -12.16 -7.57
CA ARG A 287 17.33 -13.17 -6.87
C ARG A 287 16.44 -14.07 -6.01
N PRO A 288 16.70 -15.39 -5.97
CA PRO A 288 16.02 -16.30 -5.07
C PRO A 288 16.41 -16.00 -3.63
N VAL A 289 15.42 -16.04 -2.74
CA VAL A 289 15.59 -15.86 -1.30
C VAL A 289 14.84 -16.95 -0.58
N ILE A 290 15.32 -17.29 0.61
CA ILE A 290 14.68 -18.26 1.49
C ILE A 290 14.13 -17.47 2.67
N VAL A 291 12.81 -17.45 2.81
CA VAL A 291 12.13 -16.86 3.96
C VAL A 291 11.95 -17.97 4.98
N SER A 292 12.48 -17.77 6.18
CA SER A 292 12.37 -18.71 7.28
C SER A 292 11.65 -18.06 8.46
N ALA A 293 10.63 -18.73 8.98
CA ALA A 293 9.95 -18.38 10.22
C ALA A 293 10.23 -19.51 11.24
N PRO A 294 11.29 -19.39 12.05
CA PRO A 294 11.73 -20.47 12.94
C PRO A 294 10.64 -20.92 13.92
N ASP A 295 9.90 -19.96 14.49
CA ASP A 295 8.85 -20.23 15.48
C ASP A 295 7.65 -21.00 14.90
N LEU A 296 7.44 -20.89 13.59
CA LEU A 296 6.39 -21.60 12.85
C LEU A 296 6.91 -22.89 12.18
N ASN A 297 8.21 -23.19 12.30
CA ASN A 297 8.91 -24.23 11.53
C ASN A 297 8.58 -24.17 10.03
N ALA A 298 8.43 -22.96 9.49
CA ALA A 298 8.05 -22.72 8.11
C ALA A 298 9.21 -22.14 7.32
N GLN A 299 9.47 -22.69 6.14
CA GLN A 299 10.47 -22.21 5.20
C GLN A 299 9.85 -22.15 3.81
N VAL A 300 9.96 -20.98 3.17
CA VAL A 300 9.37 -20.73 1.85
C VAL A 300 10.43 -20.10 0.96
N GLU A 301 10.59 -20.65 -0.24
CA GLU A 301 11.42 -20.04 -1.28
C GLU A 301 10.62 -18.96 -2.02
N GLY A 302 11.25 -17.81 -2.20
CA GLY A 302 10.68 -16.66 -2.89
C GLY A 302 11.70 -15.98 -3.79
N LYS A 303 11.28 -14.88 -4.41
CA LYS A 303 12.16 -14.00 -5.19
C LYS A 303 11.99 -12.57 -4.71
N ILE A 304 13.06 -11.78 -4.80
CA ILE A 304 13.01 -10.35 -4.51
C ILE A 304 12.14 -9.68 -5.58
N GLY A 305 10.95 -9.19 -5.20
CA GLY A 305 10.03 -8.51 -6.11
C GLY A 305 10.33 -7.03 -6.28
N TYR A 306 10.81 -6.37 -5.22
CA TYR A 306 11.06 -4.95 -5.18
C TYR A 306 12.22 -4.63 -4.21
N VAL A 307 13.00 -3.60 -4.54
CA VAL A 307 14.03 -3.03 -3.66
C VAL A 307 13.74 -1.53 -3.57
N GLY A 308 13.53 -1.03 -2.36
CA GLY A 308 13.27 0.39 -2.13
C GLY A 308 14.43 1.25 -2.60
N SER A 309 14.11 2.36 -3.29
CA SER A 309 15.11 3.35 -3.74
C SER A 309 15.50 4.36 -2.66
N LEU A 310 14.86 4.30 -1.48
CA LEU A 310 15.04 5.24 -0.38
C LEU A 310 15.58 4.51 0.85
N LEU A 311 16.52 5.16 1.55
CA LEU A 311 17.14 4.65 2.77
C LEU A 311 16.41 5.25 3.97
N GLY A 312 15.73 4.40 4.75
CA GLY A 312 14.99 4.80 5.96
C GLY A 312 13.51 4.44 5.92
N GLU A 313 12.90 4.37 7.11
CA GLU A 313 11.47 4.13 7.33
C GLU A 313 10.63 5.31 6.81
N GLN A 314 9.50 5.01 6.17
CA GLN A 314 8.32 5.88 6.21
C GLN A 314 7.28 5.21 7.08
#